data_AF-H2BTJ3-F1
#
_entry.id   AF-H2BTJ3-F1
#
_cell.length_a   1.000
_cell.length_b   1.000
_cell.length_c   1.000
_cell.angle_alpha   90.00
_cell.angle_beta   90.00
_cell.angle_gamma   90.00
#
_symmetry.space_group_name_H-M   'P 1'
#
loop_
_entity.id
_entity.type
_entity.pdbx_description
1 polymer ?
#
loop_
_entity_poly.entity_id
_entity_poly.type
_entity_poly.pdbx_seq_one_letter_code
_entity_poly.pdbx_strand_id
1 'polypeptide(L)' 'SVKDLVDEQAKFPDWSKRNDIKSALKVGLILLLDEHGYPPVERDEVYDEIFDQAENFKKNRRS' A
#
# COMPACT_ATOMS: atom_id res chain seq x y z
N SER A 1 10.41 -2.60 2.53
CA SER A 1 9.33 -2.92 3.49
C SER A 1 8.00 -2.31 3.00
N VAL A 2 6.84 -2.72 3.54
CA VAL A 2 5.53 -2.13 3.15
C VAL A 2 5.51 -0.60 3.32
N LYS A 3 6.18 -0.11 4.38
CA LYS A 3 6.31 1.32 4.65
C LYS A 3 7.01 2.08 3.53
N ASP A 4 8.04 1.51 2.92
CA ASP A 4 8.81 2.18 1.86
C ASP A 4 7.98 2.33 0.58
N LEU A 5 7.20 1.28 0.25
CA LEU A 5 6.24 1.31 -0.87
C LEU A 5 5.19 2.41 -0.67
N VAL A 6 4.62 2.48 0.54
CA VAL A 6 3.65 3.52 0.90
C VAL A 6 4.28 4.91 0.86
N ASP A 7 5.47 5.09 1.44
CA ASP A 7 6.17 6.39 1.49
C ASP A 7 6.56 6.86 0.07
N GLU A 8 6.82 5.96 -0.89
CA GLU A 8 7.09 6.31 -2.28
C GLU A 8 5.84 6.84 -3.02
N GLN A 9 4.71 6.13 -2.90
CA GLN A 9 3.46 6.52 -3.55
C GLN A 9 2.79 7.72 -2.86
N ALA A 10 2.97 7.87 -1.55
CA ALA A 10 2.41 8.97 -0.78
C ALA A 10 3.03 10.33 -1.11
N LYS A 11 4.11 10.38 -1.92
CA LYS A 11 4.71 11.63 -2.44
C LYS A 11 3.78 12.36 -3.41
N PHE A 12 2.84 11.64 -4.04
CA PHE A 12 1.88 12.23 -4.96
C PHE A 12 0.69 12.86 -4.20
N PRO A 13 0.26 14.09 -4.55
CA PRO A 13 -0.99 14.67 -4.04
C PRO A 13 -2.18 13.79 -4.41
N ASP A 14 -3.15 13.66 -3.49
CA ASP A 14 -4.37 12.86 -3.66
C ASP A 14 -4.12 11.40 -4.12
N TRP A 15 -2.96 10.82 -3.80
CA TRP A 15 -2.56 9.47 -4.21
C TRP A 15 -3.62 8.41 -3.87
N SER A 16 -4.34 8.58 -2.77
CA SER A 16 -5.36 7.64 -2.33
C SER A 16 -6.71 7.78 -3.05
N LYS A 17 -6.88 8.78 -3.91
CA LYS A 17 -8.02 8.90 -4.85
C LYS A 17 -7.66 8.39 -6.25
N ARG A 18 -6.39 8.03 -6.48
CA ARG A 18 -5.86 7.65 -7.79
C ARG A 18 -5.76 6.13 -7.94
N ASN A 19 -6.59 5.58 -8.81
CA ASN A 19 -6.64 4.13 -9.05
C ASN A 19 -5.33 3.58 -9.60
N ASP A 20 -4.65 4.32 -10.46
CA ASP A 20 -3.36 3.93 -11.03
C ASP A 20 -2.26 3.79 -9.95
N ILE A 21 -2.25 4.69 -8.97
CA ILE A 21 -1.32 4.63 -7.84
C ILE A 21 -1.68 3.46 -6.90
N LYS A 22 -2.96 3.23 -6.64
CA LYS A 22 -3.40 2.05 -5.86
C LYS A 22 -3.01 0.75 -6.55
N SER A 23 -3.19 0.63 -7.86
CA SER A 23 -2.76 -0.55 -8.61
C SER A 23 -1.25 -0.78 -8.52
N ALA A 24 -0.43 0.28 -8.61
CA ALA A 24 1.02 0.18 -8.43
C ALA A 24 1.41 -0.31 -7.02
N LEU A 25 0.75 0.22 -5.98
CA LEU A 25 0.97 -0.21 -4.59
C LEU A 25 0.58 -1.68 -4.38
N LYS A 26 -0.52 -2.13 -5.00
CA LYS A 26 -0.97 -3.54 -4.97
C LYS A 26 0.07 -4.47 -5.59
N VAL A 27 0.60 -4.13 -6.77
CA VAL A 27 1.66 -4.92 -7.43
C VAL A 27 2.93 -4.93 -6.59
N GLY A 28 3.37 -3.77 -6.06
CA GLY A 28 4.55 -3.70 -5.20
C GLY A 28 4.40 -4.56 -3.93
N LEU A 29 3.22 -4.59 -3.33
CA LEU A 29 2.93 -5.43 -2.18
C LEU A 29 2.96 -6.92 -2.54
N ILE A 30 2.37 -7.32 -3.68
CA ILE A 30 2.44 -8.72 -4.16
C ILE A 30 3.89 -9.17 -4.32
N LEU A 31 4.73 -8.35 -4.95
CA LEU A 31 6.15 -8.66 -5.13
C LEU A 31 6.90 -8.77 -3.79
N LEU A 32 6.58 -7.89 -2.84
CA LEU A 32 7.17 -7.93 -1.50
C LEU A 32 6.78 -9.20 -0.74
N LEU A 33 5.51 -9.64 -0.85
CA LEU A 33 5.02 -10.86 -0.22
C LEU A 33 5.69 -12.11 -0.82
N ASP A 34 5.83 -12.14 -2.15
CA ASP A 34 6.54 -13.19 -2.88
C ASP A 34 8.01 -13.30 -2.44
N GLU A 35 8.71 -12.16 -2.33
CA GLU A 35 10.12 -12.11 -1.86
C GLU A 35 10.29 -12.70 -0.45
N HIS A 36 9.28 -12.56 0.41
CA HIS A 36 9.28 -13.09 1.78
C HIS A 36 8.67 -14.50 1.89
N GLY A 37 8.25 -15.12 0.78
CA GLY A 37 7.66 -16.45 0.74
C GLY A 37 6.25 -16.53 1.34
N TYR A 38 5.53 -15.41 1.43
CA TYR A 38 4.14 -15.41 1.86
C TYR A 38 3.23 -15.92 0.73
N PRO A 39 2.18 -16.68 1.05
CA PRO A 39 1.24 -17.16 0.05
C PRO A 39 0.54 -15.99 -0.65
N PRO A 40 0.19 -16.12 -1.94
CA PRO A 40 -0.55 -15.09 -2.66
C PRO A 40 -1.85 -14.78 -1.92
N VAL A 41 -2.03 -13.50 -1.60
CA VAL A 41 -3.22 -13.03 -0.90
C VAL A 41 -4.37 -12.95 -1.90
N GLU A 42 -5.33 -13.86 -1.77
CA GLU A 42 -6.49 -13.96 -2.68
C GLU A 42 -7.64 -13.00 -2.33
N ARG A 43 -7.62 -12.39 -1.14
CA ARG A 43 -8.72 -11.54 -0.67
C ARG A 43 -8.39 -10.07 -0.83
N ASP A 44 -9.19 -9.38 -1.63
CA ASP A 44 -9.10 -7.93 -1.80
C ASP A 44 -9.22 -7.17 -0.46
N GLU A 45 -9.97 -7.69 0.51
CA GLU A 45 -10.13 -7.10 1.86
C GLU A 45 -8.80 -6.90 2.61
N VAL A 46 -7.82 -7.79 2.43
CA VAL A 46 -6.50 -7.67 3.07
C VAL A 46 -5.72 -6.51 2.46
N TYR A 47 -5.87 -6.28 1.14
CA TYR A 47 -5.26 -5.13 0.49
C TYR A 47 -5.90 -3.84 0.97
N ASP A 48 -7.23 -3.81 1.09
CA ASP A 48 -7.96 -2.64 1.59
C ASP A 48 -7.53 -2.27 3.02
N GLU A 49 -7.36 -3.25 3.90
CA GLU A 49 -6.89 -3.01 5.27
C GLU A 49 -5.46 -2.44 5.31
N ILE A 50 -4.57 -2.91 4.43
CA ILE A 50 -3.21 -2.38 4.30
C ILE A 50 -3.25 -0.94 3.75
N PHE A 51 -4.13 -0.65 2.80
CA PHE A 51 -4.34 0.71 2.29
C PHE A 51 -4.87 1.65 3.37
N ASP A 52 -5.82 1.21 4.18
CA ASP A 52 -6.37 1.99 5.29
C ASP A 52 -5.31 2.27 6.36
N GLN A 53 -4.50 1.27 6.70
CA GLN A 53 -3.37 1.45 7.61
C GLN A 53 -2.33 2.42 7.04
N ALA A 54 -2.01 2.32 5.75
CA ALA A 54 -1.10 3.23 5.05
C ALA A 54 -1.61 4.68 5.05
N GLU A 55 -2.90 4.88 4.78
CA GLU A 55 -3.54 6.19 4.87
C GLU A 55 -3.49 6.77 6.28
N ASN A 56 -3.87 5.97 7.28
CA ASN A 56 -3.91 6.38 8.68
C ASN A 56 -2.51 6.69 9.22
N PHE A 57 -1.50 5.94 8.82
CA PHE A 57 -0.10 6.23 9.15
C PHE A 57 0.34 7.62 8.66
N LYS A 58 -0.05 8.01 7.44
CA LYS A 58 0.23 9.35 6.90
C LYS A 58 -0.57 10.46 7.61
N LYS A 59 -1.85 10.21 7.90
CA LYS A 59 -2.71 11.16 8.63
C LYS A 59 -2.13 11.46 10.02
N ASN A 60 -1.66 10.42 10.72
CA ASN A 60 -1.06 10.56 12.06
C ASN A 60 0.36 11.15 12.06
N ARG A 61 1.14 11.02 10.97
CA ARG A 61 2.44 11.71 10.80
C ARG A 61 2.33 13.21 10.49
N ARG A 62 1.13 13.70 10.17
CA ARG A 62 0.86 15.14 9.91
C ARG A 62 0.43 15.91 11.17
N SER A 63 0.39 15.27 12.34
CA SER A 63 0.16 15.89 13.65
C SER A 63 1.46 16.34 14.31
#